data_AF-K7KK76-F1
#
_entry.id   AF-K7KK76-F1
#
_cell.length_a   1.000
_cell.length_b   1.000
_cell.length_c   1.000
_cell.angle_alpha   90.00
_cell.angle_beta   90.00
_cell.angle_gamma   90.00
#
_symmetry.space_group_name_H-M   'P 1'
#
loop_
_entity.id
_entity.type
_entity.pdbx_description
1 polymer ?
#
loop_
_entity_poly.entity_id
_entity_poly.type
_entity_poly.pdbx_seq_one_letter_code
_entity_poly.pdbx_strand_id
1 'polypeptide(L)'
;MTGHGGDEFLKFQDSEELQSHDLADAVKQMKEKRRFKELLIMVDTCQASTLFSQLHSPGVLAIGSSMKGENSYSHHLDSDVGVSVVDRFTFYTLAFFERLNMYDNASLSSLFNSYNPNLLMSTAYYRMDIYQRYLKEVPVTNFFGSVMKTIHTDSAYRSRSNKKIEEAKSNMSLDESISDSDSDDEDQFNNLTAEKYLWYSVGPLWSAILSNANTSESIDTLVCYGLLLMLPLLIFSTWLSK
;
A
#
# COMPACT_ATOMS: atom_id res chain seq x y z
N MET A 1 1.09 -1.49 8.25
CA MET A 1 0.03 -2.22 8.97
C MET A 1 -1.23 -1.39 8.84
N THR A 2 -2.34 -1.99 8.41
CA THR A 2 -3.67 -1.35 8.36
C THR A 2 -4.66 -2.27 9.07
N GLY A 3 -5.63 -1.70 9.75
CA GLY A 3 -6.70 -2.46 10.41
C GLY A 3 -7.43 -1.62 11.44
N HIS A 4 -8.28 -2.28 12.24
CA HIS A 4 -8.92 -1.66 13.39
C HIS A 4 -8.01 -1.73 14.61
N GLY A 5 -8.13 -0.76 15.51
CA GLY A 5 -7.30 -0.67 16.70
C GLY A 5 -7.80 0.41 17.64
N GLY A 6 -7.00 0.67 18.67
CA GLY A 6 -7.32 1.62 19.72
C GLY A 6 -6.08 2.00 20.51
N ASP A 7 -6.27 2.42 21.76
CA ASP A 7 -5.18 2.84 22.64
C ASP A 7 -4.26 1.65 22.93
N GLU A 8 -3.08 1.67 22.30
CA GLU A 8 -1.98 0.70 22.43
C GLU A 8 -2.22 -0.69 21.85
N PHE A 9 -3.23 -0.89 20.99
CA PHE A 9 -3.46 -2.16 20.31
C PHE A 9 -3.93 -2.02 18.87
N LEU A 10 -3.64 -3.05 18.08
CA LEU A 10 -4.21 -3.28 16.74
C LEU A 10 -4.88 -4.66 16.76
N LYS A 11 -6.12 -4.75 16.29
CA LYS A 11 -6.79 -6.05 16.11
C LYS A 11 -6.09 -6.84 15.02
N PHE A 12 -5.79 -8.09 15.31
CA PHE A 12 -5.22 -9.04 14.38
C PHE A 12 -6.25 -10.15 14.17
N GLN A 13 -6.84 -10.19 12.98
CA GLN A 13 -8.02 -11.04 12.72
C GLN A 13 -9.17 -10.70 13.70
N ASP A 14 -10.14 -11.61 13.83
CA ASP A 14 -11.35 -11.40 14.62
C ASP A 14 -11.19 -11.73 16.12
N SER A 15 -10.04 -12.28 16.55
CA SER A 15 -9.90 -12.84 17.90
C SER A 15 -8.62 -12.45 18.65
N GLU A 16 -7.62 -11.91 17.97
CA GLU A 16 -6.34 -11.55 18.59
C GLU A 16 -6.10 -10.04 18.54
N GLU A 17 -5.27 -9.57 19.45
CA GLU A 17 -4.85 -8.17 19.51
C GLU A 17 -3.34 -8.13 19.61
N LEU A 18 -2.71 -7.39 18.69
CA LEU A 18 -1.31 -7.05 18.79
C LEU A 18 -1.16 -5.81 19.65
N GLN A 19 -0.58 -5.96 20.84
CA GLN A 19 -0.35 -4.86 21.76
C GLN A 19 0.95 -4.12 21.43
N SER A 20 1.05 -2.86 21.87
CA SER A 20 2.24 -2.02 21.71
C SER A 20 3.49 -2.64 22.36
N HIS A 21 3.31 -3.30 23.50
CA HIS A 21 4.35 -4.05 24.21
C HIS A 21 4.87 -5.24 23.40
N ASP A 22 3.95 -6.04 22.82
CA ASP A 22 4.32 -7.20 22.00
C ASP A 22 5.11 -6.76 20.75
N LEU A 23 4.66 -5.68 20.11
CA LEU A 23 5.37 -5.07 18.98
C LEU A 23 6.78 -4.61 19.39
N ALA A 24 6.91 -3.93 20.54
CA ALA A 24 8.20 -3.46 21.04
C ALA A 24 9.17 -4.60 21.34
N ASP A 25 8.69 -5.66 21.98
CA ASP A 25 9.50 -6.85 22.28
C ASP A 25 9.91 -7.59 21.01
N ALA A 26 9.02 -7.73 20.03
CA ALA A 26 9.34 -8.31 18.72
C ALA A 26 10.42 -7.51 17.99
N VAL A 27 10.29 -6.18 17.94
CA VAL A 27 11.29 -5.29 17.31
C VAL A 27 12.63 -5.34 18.05
N LYS A 28 12.61 -5.42 19.39
CA LYS A 28 13.82 -5.59 20.20
C LYS A 28 14.53 -6.90 19.87
N GLN A 29 13.81 -8.01 19.82
CA GLN A 29 14.39 -9.31 19.42
C GLN A 29 14.96 -9.27 18.00
N MET A 30 14.28 -8.61 17.06
CA MET A 30 14.79 -8.41 15.70
C MET A 30 16.10 -7.60 15.71
N LYS A 31 16.20 -6.57 16.55
CA LYS A 31 17.40 -5.75 16.69
C LYS A 31 18.57 -6.54 17.27
N GLU A 32 18.34 -7.29 18.35
CA GLU A 32 19.35 -8.14 18.99
C GLU A 32 19.89 -9.20 18.02
N LYS A 33 19.01 -9.75 17.18
CA LYS A 33 19.36 -10.69 16.10
C LYS A 33 19.91 -10.03 14.83
N ARG A 34 20.14 -8.71 14.85
CA ARG A 34 20.68 -7.91 13.73
C ARG A 34 19.90 -8.10 12.42
N ARG A 35 18.57 -8.23 12.51
CA ARG A 35 17.70 -8.45 11.33
C ARG A 35 17.45 -7.20 10.50
N PHE A 36 17.74 -6.01 11.03
CA PHE A 36 17.62 -4.76 10.30
C PHE A 36 18.72 -3.77 10.70
N LYS A 37 19.10 -2.93 9.73
CA LYS A 37 19.92 -1.73 9.98
C LYS A 37 19.01 -0.57 10.39
N GLU A 38 18.02 -0.30 9.55
CA GLU A 38 16.96 0.69 9.75
C GLU A 38 15.61 -0.01 9.51
N LEU A 39 14.57 0.36 10.27
CA LEU A 39 13.23 -0.20 10.15
C LEU A 39 12.20 0.93 10.13
N LEU A 40 11.33 0.95 9.13
CA LEU A 40 10.17 1.85 9.07
C LEU A 40 8.91 1.07 9.40
N ILE A 41 8.16 1.54 10.40
CA ILE A 41 6.84 1.00 10.78
C ILE A 41 5.80 2.06 10.44
N MET A 42 4.90 1.75 9.51
CA MET A 42 3.75 2.58 9.19
C MET A 42 2.47 1.90 9.68
N VAL A 43 1.63 2.63 10.40
CA VAL A 43 0.41 2.10 11.01
C VAL A 43 -0.79 2.96 10.62
N ASP A 44 -1.80 2.33 10.02
CA ASP A 44 -3.08 2.95 9.66
C ASP A 44 -4.21 2.33 10.48
N THR A 45 -4.62 3.00 11.56
CA THR A 45 -5.67 2.55 12.48
C THR A 45 -6.13 3.72 13.36
N CYS A 46 -7.27 3.59 14.03
CA CYS A 46 -7.61 4.49 15.13
C CYS A 46 -6.53 4.45 16.22
N GLN A 47 -6.18 5.63 16.72
CA GLN A 47 -5.13 5.87 17.71
C GLN A 47 -3.75 5.28 17.35
N ALA A 48 -3.40 5.26 16.05
CA ALA A 48 -2.19 4.62 15.55
C ALA A 48 -0.89 5.02 16.28
N SER A 49 -0.77 6.28 16.73
CA SER A 49 0.42 6.77 17.44
C SER A 49 0.74 6.00 18.72
N THR A 50 -0.27 5.41 19.35
CA THR A 50 -0.14 4.69 20.62
C THR A 50 0.48 3.30 20.43
N LEU A 51 0.33 2.68 19.26
CA LEU A 51 0.85 1.34 18.99
C LEU A 51 2.39 1.26 19.05
N PHE A 52 3.08 2.38 18.80
CA PHE A 52 4.54 2.46 18.84
C PHE A 52 5.09 3.31 20.00
N SER A 53 4.28 3.57 21.03
CA SER A 53 4.71 4.29 22.24
C SER A 53 5.82 3.54 22.99
N GLN A 54 5.76 2.20 23.00
CA GLN A 54 6.69 1.34 23.74
C GLN A 54 7.97 1.00 22.95
N LEU A 55 8.09 1.43 21.69
CA LEU A 55 9.30 1.20 20.90
C LEU A 55 10.51 1.94 21.51
N HIS A 56 11.62 1.22 21.66
CA HIS A 56 12.85 1.74 22.24
C HIS A 56 14.11 1.26 21.51
N SER A 57 13.97 0.46 20.45
CA SER A 57 15.10 -0.05 19.68
C SER A 57 15.65 1.03 18.72
N PRO A 58 16.97 1.29 18.70
CA PRO A 58 17.55 2.32 17.85
C PRO A 58 17.50 1.96 16.36
N GLY A 59 17.34 2.98 15.52
CA GLY A 59 17.25 2.83 14.06
C GLY A 59 15.84 2.45 13.59
N VAL A 60 14.83 2.59 14.45
CA VAL A 60 13.43 2.40 14.11
C VAL A 60 12.78 3.76 13.90
N LEU A 61 12.08 3.92 12.79
CA LEU A 61 11.23 5.07 12.48
C LEU A 61 9.79 4.60 12.46
N ALA A 62 8.89 5.29 13.15
CA ALA A 62 7.49 4.93 13.21
C ALA A 62 6.59 6.10 12.84
N ILE A 63 5.52 5.83 12.10
CA ILE A 63 4.48 6.80 11.75
C ILE A 63 3.09 6.15 11.84
N GLY A 64 2.14 6.90 12.39
CA GLY A 64 0.75 6.51 12.54
C GLY A 64 -0.18 7.47 11.80
N SER A 65 -1.33 6.96 11.34
CA SER A 65 -2.36 7.75 10.65
C SER A 65 -3.16 8.70 11.55
N SER A 66 -3.20 8.45 12.86
CA SER A 66 -3.94 9.27 13.82
C SER A 66 -3.25 9.35 15.18
N MET A 67 -3.56 10.41 15.94
CA MET A 67 -3.09 10.58 17.32
C MET A 67 -3.98 9.84 18.33
N LYS A 68 -3.51 9.74 19.58
CA LYS A 68 -4.32 9.27 20.71
C LYS A 68 -5.62 10.08 20.81
N GLY A 69 -6.75 9.39 20.93
CA GLY A 69 -8.08 9.99 20.93
C GLY A 69 -8.66 10.35 19.54
N GLU A 70 -7.92 10.11 18.45
CA GLU A 70 -8.42 10.31 17.08
C GLU A 70 -8.70 8.97 16.38
N ASN A 71 -9.69 8.99 15.49
CA ASN A 71 -9.98 7.87 14.59
C ASN A 71 -9.14 7.97 13.31
N SER A 72 -8.94 6.84 12.64
CA SER A 72 -8.57 6.80 11.22
C SER A 72 -9.83 6.57 10.38
N TYR A 73 -9.86 7.11 9.17
CA TYR A 73 -11.04 7.13 8.31
C TYR A 73 -10.78 6.51 6.95
N SER A 74 -11.79 5.81 6.45
CA SER A 74 -11.80 5.23 5.12
C SER A 74 -12.05 6.28 4.01
N HIS A 75 -11.73 5.90 2.78
CA HIS A 75 -11.77 6.69 1.56
C HIS A 75 -12.36 5.85 0.41
N HIS A 76 -12.95 6.49 -0.60
CA HIS A 76 -13.61 5.85 -1.74
C HIS A 76 -14.62 4.76 -1.35
N LEU A 77 -15.86 5.19 -1.07
CA LEU A 77 -16.99 4.27 -0.95
C LEU A 77 -17.37 3.76 -2.34
N ASP A 78 -17.30 2.45 -2.54
CA ASP A 78 -17.82 1.80 -3.74
C ASP A 78 -19.28 1.40 -3.46
N SER A 79 -20.24 1.96 -4.21
CA SER A 79 -21.66 1.66 -4.03
C SER A 79 -22.06 0.29 -4.51
N ASP A 80 -21.34 -0.28 -5.49
CA ASP A 80 -21.65 -1.57 -6.08
C ASP A 80 -21.19 -2.70 -5.15
N VAL A 81 -20.07 -2.49 -4.44
CA VAL A 81 -19.58 -3.41 -3.40
C VAL A 81 -20.19 -3.09 -2.03
N GLY A 82 -20.60 -1.84 -1.80
CA GLY A 82 -21.21 -1.38 -0.55
C GLY A 82 -20.22 -1.12 0.61
N VAL A 83 -18.92 -1.08 0.32
CA VAL A 83 -17.86 -0.88 1.31
C VAL A 83 -16.82 0.12 0.82
N SER A 84 -16.06 0.72 1.74
CA SER A 84 -14.90 1.54 1.37
C SER A 84 -13.73 0.65 0.99
N VAL A 85 -13.03 0.98 -0.09
CA VAL A 85 -11.96 0.12 -0.64
C VAL A 85 -10.57 0.43 -0.10
N VAL A 86 -10.37 1.59 0.52
CA VAL A 86 -9.04 2.03 1.00
C VAL A 86 -9.17 3.01 2.16
N ASP A 87 -8.16 3.10 3.01
CA ASP A 87 -8.08 4.11 4.06
C ASP A 87 -7.48 5.42 3.55
N ARG A 88 -7.84 6.56 4.17
CA ARG A 88 -7.34 7.89 3.73
C ARG A 88 -5.82 7.99 3.83
N PHE A 89 -5.24 7.58 4.94
CA PHE A 89 -3.79 7.64 5.12
C PHE A 89 -3.09 6.79 4.06
N THR A 90 -3.52 5.54 3.89
CA THR A 90 -3.03 4.65 2.82
C THR A 90 -3.20 5.26 1.42
N PHE A 91 -4.36 5.84 1.11
CA PHE A 91 -4.64 6.47 -0.17
C PHE A 91 -3.68 7.65 -0.45
N TYR A 92 -3.46 8.54 0.51
CA TYR A 92 -2.58 9.69 0.31
C TYR A 92 -1.09 9.30 0.34
N THR A 93 -0.71 8.23 1.04
CA THR A 93 0.61 7.60 0.88
C THR A 93 0.81 7.12 -0.56
N LEU A 94 -0.16 6.41 -1.13
CA LEU A 94 -0.09 5.93 -2.51
C LEU A 94 -0.06 7.09 -3.51
N ALA A 95 -0.94 8.07 -3.35
CA ALA A 95 -0.99 9.27 -4.20
C ALA A 95 0.32 10.09 -4.16
N PHE A 96 1.09 10.02 -3.06
CA PHE A 96 2.44 10.59 -3.03
C PHE A 96 3.38 9.80 -3.94
N PHE A 97 3.40 8.47 -3.85
CA PHE A 97 4.29 7.63 -4.65
C PHE A 97 3.93 7.59 -6.14
N GLU A 98 2.66 7.67 -6.52
CA GLU A 98 2.22 7.72 -7.92
C GLU A 98 2.73 8.96 -8.68
N ARG A 99 3.11 10.01 -7.95
CA ARG A 99 3.71 11.22 -8.52
C ARG A 99 5.24 11.14 -8.63
N LEU A 100 5.85 10.11 -8.07
CA LEU A 100 7.31 9.94 -8.07
C LEU A 100 7.77 9.00 -9.18
N ASN A 101 8.89 9.35 -9.79
CA ASN A 101 9.66 8.49 -10.69
C ASN A 101 10.78 7.77 -9.94
N MET A 102 11.29 6.67 -10.52
CA MET A 102 12.40 5.88 -9.96
C MET A 102 13.72 6.66 -9.76
N TYR A 103 13.87 7.81 -10.44
CA TYR A 103 15.03 8.68 -10.35
C TYR A 103 14.83 9.85 -9.37
N ASP A 104 13.66 9.96 -8.75
CA ASP A 104 13.35 11.05 -7.85
C ASP A 104 14.00 10.84 -6.49
N ASN A 105 14.69 11.86 -6.00
CA ASN A 105 15.35 11.87 -4.70
C ASN A 105 14.43 12.44 -3.60
N ALA A 106 13.16 12.03 -3.62
CA ALA A 106 12.21 12.46 -2.59
C ALA A 106 12.64 11.92 -1.22
N SER A 107 12.63 12.80 -0.21
CA SER A 107 13.01 12.44 1.16
C SER A 107 11.81 11.90 1.95
N LEU A 108 12.06 11.17 3.05
CA LEU A 108 11.02 10.80 4.00
C LEU A 108 10.34 12.03 4.60
N SER A 109 11.08 13.13 4.81
CA SER A 109 10.48 14.40 5.23
C SER A 109 9.45 14.90 4.22
N SER A 110 9.70 14.72 2.92
CA SER A 110 8.76 15.10 1.86
C SER A 110 7.49 14.25 1.91
N LEU A 111 7.62 12.93 2.13
CA LEU A 111 6.47 12.04 2.32
C LEU A 111 5.65 12.45 3.55
N PHE A 112 6.30 12.62 4.71
CA PHE A 112 5.57 12.91 5.96
C PHE A 112 4.92 14.29 5.95
N ASN A 113 5.56 15.29 5.32
CA ASN A 113 4.98 16.61 5.16
C ASN A 113 3.87 16.66 4.09
N SER A 114 3.67 15.60 3.30
CA SER A 114 2.60 15.54 2.31
C SER A 114 1.24 15.22 2.92
N TYR A 115 1.20 14.69 4.15
CA TYR A 115 -0.03 14.38 4.86
C TYR A 115 -0.73 15.66 5.31
N ASN A 116 -1.94 15.89 4.79
CA ASN A 116 -2.77 17.03 5.14
C ASN A 116 -3.88 16.60 6.11
N PRO A 117 -3.93 17.14 7.35
CA PRO A 117 -4.95 16.76 8.34
C PRO A 117 -6.40 16.90 7.87
N ASN A 118 -6.69 17.90 7.03
CA ASN A 118 -8.06 18.09 6.49
C ASN A 118 -8.45 16.97 5.53
N LEU A 119 -7.48 16.49 4.73
CA LEU A 119 -7.71 15.39 3.79
C LEU A 119 -7.76 14.04 4.50
N LEU A 120 -6.96 13.86 5.55
CA LEU A 120 -6.95 12.65 6.37
C LEU A 120 -8.14 12.57 7.33
N MET A 121 -8.68 13.72 7.75
CA MET A 121 -9.61 13.83 8.88
C MET A 121 -9.03 13.33 10.21
N SER A 122 -7.70 13.26 10.30
CA SER A 122 -6.91 12.83 11.44
C SER A 122 -5.51 13.45 11.36
N THR A 123 -4.75 13.39 12.45
CA THR A 123 -3.39 13.93 12.51
C THR A 123 -2.37 12.80 12.39
N ALA A 124 -1.66 12.74 11.27
CA ALA A 124 -0.54 11.81 11.12
C ALA A 124 0.60 12.19 12.06
N TYR A 125 1.11 11.22 12.83
CA TYR A 125 2.17 11.43 13.82
C TYR A 125 3.34 10.50 13.56
N TYR A 126 4.56 11.04 13.48
CA TYR A 126 5.78 10.27 13.35
C TYR A 126 6.76 10.54 14.49
N ARG A 127 7.37 9.47 14.99
CA ARG A 127 8.25 9.47 16.16
C ARG A 127 9.72 9.44 15.71
N MET A 128 10.53 10.35 16.25
CA MET A 128 11.91 10.63 15.78
C MET A 128 13.00 10.43 16.84
N ASP A 129 12.67 10.29 18.11
CA ASP A 129 13.63 10.20 19.23
C ASP A 129 14.56 8.97 19.14
N ILE A 130 14.07 7.86 18.58
CA ILE A 130 14.83 6.60 18.44
C ILE A 130 15.44 6.39 17.03
N TYR A 131 15.24 7.35 16.11
CA TYR A 131 15.78 7.34 14.74
C TYR A 131 16.87 8.41 14.57
N GLN A 132 18.11 7.97 14.26
CA GLN A 132 19.28 8.84 14.35
C GLN A 132 19.44 9.84 13.19
N ARG A 133 18.92 9.53 12.00
CA ARG A 133 19.17 10.33 10.78
C ARG A 133 18.12 11.41 10.60
N TYR A 134 18.53 12.55 10.05
CA TYR A 134 17.61 13.61 9.67
C TYR A 134 16.76 13.19 8.47
N LEU A 135 15.43 13.22 8.59
CA LEU A 135 14.50 12.76 7.54
C LEU A 135 14.68 13.45 6.18
N LYS A 136 15.21 14.69 6.17
CA LYS A 136 15.51 15.43 4.94
C LYS A 136 16.62 14.77 4.10
N GLU A 137 17.49 13.99 4.74
CA GLU A 137 18.64 13.31 4.12
C GLU A 137 18.36 11.82 3.84
N VAL A 138 17.16 11.33 4.16
CA VAL A 138 16.80 9.93 4.00
C VAL A 138 15.84 9.81 2.81
N PRO A 139 16.29 9.26 1.67
CA PRO A 139 15.42 9.03 0.53
C PRO A 139 14.31 8.04 0.86
N VAL A 140 13.12 8.23 0.30
CA VAL A 140 12.03 7.24 0.41
C VAL A 140 12.44 5.88 -0.18
N THR A 141 13.30 5.88 -1.20
CA THR A 141 13.83 4.68 -1.84
C THR A 141 14.65 3.79 -0.90
N ASN A 142 15.15 4.31 0.23
CA ASN A 142 15.80 3.47 1.24
C ASN A 142 14.86 2.45 1.88
N PHE A 143 13.55 2.75 1.93
CA PHE A 143 12.54 1.88 2.54
C PHE A 143 11.56 1.29 1.53
N PHE A 144 11.28 2.00 0.44
CA PHE A 144 10.29 1.61 -0.58
C PHE A 144 10.92 1.20 -1.92
N GLY A 145 12.22 1.42 -2.12
CA GLY A 145 12.91 1.05 -3.34
C GLY A 145 13.36 -0.41 -3.30
N SER A 146 13.11 -1.15 -4.37
CA SER A 146 13.72 -2.46 -4.59
C SER A 146 14.98 -2.28 -5.43
N VAL A 147 16.15 -2.50 -4.82
CA VAL A 147 17.40 -2.71 -5.58
C VAL A 147 17.69 -4.20 -5.57
N MET A 148 17.08 -4.94 -6.50
CA MET A 148 17.51 -6.31 -6.76
C MET A 148 18.88 -6.27 -7.44
N LYS A 149 19.92 -6.65 -6.71
CA LYS A 149 21.22 -6.91 -7.32
C LYS A 149 21.12 -8.18 -8.16
N THR A 150 20.83 -8.04 -9.45
CA THR A 150 20.87 -9.16 -10.39
C THR A 150 22.33 -9.58 -10.57
N ILE A 151 22.66 -10.79 -10.10
CA ILE A 151 23.93 -11.43 -10.44
C ILE A 151 23.71 -12.14 -11.77
N HIS A 152 24.31 -11.61 -12.83
CA HIS A 152 24.34 -12.32 -14.10
C HIS A 152 25.13 -13.62 -13.90
N THR A 153 24.51 -14.75 -14.19
CA THR A 153 25.19 -16.03 -14.27
C THR A 153 25.49 -16.28 -15.75
N ASP A 154 26.77 -16.46 -16.09
CA ASP A 154 27.19 -16.60 -17.49
C ASP A 154 26.84 -17.97 -18.10
N SER A 155 26.42 -18.93 -17.27
CA SER A 155 26.07 -20.28 -17.72
C SER A 155 24.67 -20.69 -17.27
N ALA A 156 23.84 -21.15 -18.22
CA ALA A 156 22.58 -21.83 -17.86
C ALA A 156 22.85 -22.93 -16.81
N TYR A 157 21.96 -23.05 -15.82
CA TYR A 157 22.04 -24.12 -14.81
C TYR A 157 22.31 -25.44 -15.50
N ARG A 158 23.46 -26.07 -15.20
CA ARG A 158 23.83 -27.35 -15.79
C ARG A 158 22.86 -28.39 -15.24
N SER A 159 21.81 -28.69 -16.00
CA SER A 159 20.96 -29.85 -15.74
C SER A 159 21.89 -31.05 -15.57
N ARG A 160 21.75 -31.77 -14.46
CA ARG A 160 22.50 -33.00 -14.22
C ARG A 160 22.09 -33.95 -15.35
N SER A 161 22.91 -33.98 -16.40
CA SER A 161 22.85 -35.01 -17.43
C SER A 161 22.86 -36.35 -16.71
N ASN A 162 21.76 -37.10 -16.87
CA ASN A 162 21.58 -38.42 -16.31
C ASN A 162 22.85 -39.23 -16.57
N LYS A 163 23.57 -39.50 -15.49
CA LYS A 163 24.74 -40.38 -15.51
C LYS A 163 24.20 -41.72 -16.02
N LYS A 164 24.69 -42.16 -17.19
CA LYS A 164 24.39 -43.49 -17.76
C LYS A 164 24.43 -44.52 -16.63
N ILE A 165 23.30 -45.14 -16.36
CA ILE A 165 23.21 -46.35 -15.54
C ILE A 165 23.90 -47.44 -16.38
N GLU A 166 25.12 -47.81 -16.01
CA GLU A 166 25.72 -49.06 -16.48
C GLU A 166 24.94 -50.21 -15.85
N GLU A 167 24.49 -51.13 -16.70
CA GLU A 167 23.77 -52.35 -16.34
C GLU A 167 24.64 -53.24 -15.43
N ALA A 168 24.45 -53.13 -14.13
CA ALA A 168 24.83 -54.18 -13.19
C ALA A 168 23.60 -55.04 -12.91
N LYS A 169 23.53 -56.20 -13.58
CA LYS A 169 22.56 -57.26 -13.25
C LYS A 169 22.80 -57.73 -11.82
N SER A 170 21.83 -57.50 -10.95
CA SER A 170 21.65 -58.24 -9.70
C SER A 170 20.18 -58.57 -9.55
N ASN A 171 19.85 -59.85 -9.73
CA ASN A 171 18.53 -60.42 -9.45
C ASN A 171 18.27 -60.40 -7.93
N MET A 172 17.10 -59.95 -7.47
CA MET A 172 16.09 -60.76 -6.76
C MET A 172 15.05 -59.89 -6.00
N SER A 173 13.77 -60.20 -6.26
CA SER A 173 12.51 -60.03 -5.49
C SER A 173 11.96 -58.64 -5.09
N LEU A 174 10.87 -58.24 -5.79
CA LEU A 174 9.67 -57.50 -5.31
C LEU A 174 8.95 -58.34 -4.23
N ASP A 175 8.18 -57.86 -3.24
CA ASP A 175 7.31 -56.68 -3.12
C ASP A 175 6.84 -56.58 -1.64
N GLU A 176 6.73 -55.38 -1.05
CA GLU A 176 5.50 -54.86 -0.40
C GLU A 176 5.70 -53.46 0.24
N SER A 177 5.11 -52.47 -0.45
CA SER A 177 4.41 -51.25 0.00
C SER A 177 5.02 -50.32 1.07
N ILE A 178 5.26 -49.06 0.70
CA ILE A 178 4.53 -47.88 1.18
C ILE A 178 4.45 -46.87 0.01
N SER A 179 3.23 -46.43 -0.28
CA SER A 179 2.83 -45.51 -1.33
C SER A 179 2.96 -44.05 -0.90
N ASP A 180 3.67 -43.23 -1.68
CA ASP A 180 3.42 -41.78 -1.75
C ASP A 180 3.00 -41.45 -3.18
N SER A 181 1.75 -40.98 -3.28
CA SER A 181 1.10 -40.53 -4.51
C SER A 181 1.28 -39.02 -4.66
N ASP A 182 2.12 -38.60 -5.61
CA ASP A 182 2.05 -37.24 -6.18
C ASP A 182 1.13 -37.27 -7.39
N SER A 183 0.03 -36.52 -7.30
CA SER A 183 -0.88 -36.24 -8.41
C SER A 183 -0.48 -34.92 -9.07
N ASP A 184 -0.06 -35.00 -10.32
CA ASP A 184 -0.04 -33.89 -11.28
C ASP A 184 -1.46 -33.36 -11.50
N ASP A 185 -1.66 -32.04 -11.40
CA ASP A 185 -2.82 -31.37 -11.98
C ASP A 185 -2.34 -30.25 -12.90
N GLU A 186 -2.71 -30.40 -14.18
CA GLU A 186 -2.40 -29.54 -15.31
C GLU A 186 -3.13 -28.19 -15.27
N ASP A 187 -2.48 -27.21 -15.91
CA ASP A 187 -2.95 -25.88 -16.23
C ASP A 187 -4.33 -25.84 -16.93
N GLN A 188 -5.27 -25.08 -16.34
CA GLN A 188 -6.36 -24.43 -17.07
C GLN A 188 -6.43 -22.94 -16.69
N PHE A 189 -5.77 -22.11 -17.47
CA PHE A 189 -5.99 -20.67 -17.46
C PHE A 189 -6.19 -20.21 -18.90
N ASN A 190 -7.44 -20.05 -19.33
CA ASN A 190 -7.81 -19.21 -20.49
C ASN A 190 -9.33 -18.98 -20.51
N ASN A 191 -9.74 -17.76 -20.15
CA ASN A 191 -10.74 -16.92 -20.84
C ASN A 191 -11.37 -15.94 -19.84
N LEU A 192 -10.72 -14.78 -19.68
CA LEU A 192 -11.36 -13.57 -19.14
C LEU A 192 -11.15 -12.45 -20.17
N THR A 193 -12.26 -11.85 -20.54
CA THR A 193 -12.52 -11.04 -21.72
C THR A 193 -11.69 -9.75 -21.80
N ALA A 194 -11.35 -9.38 -23.04
CA ALA A 194 -10.52 -8.24 -23.43
C ALA A 194 -11.05 -6.84 -23.01
N GLU A 195 -12.22 -6.75 -22.36
CA GLU A 195 -12.78 -5.48 -21.88
C GLU A 195 -12.06 -4.93 -20.63
N LYS A 196 -11.45 -5.79 -19.80
CA LYS A 196 -10.78 -5.34 -18.57
C LYS A 196 -9.44 -4.64 -18.83
N TYR A 197 -8.79 -4.93 -19.96
CA TYR A 197 -7.53 -4.29 -20.36
C TYR A 197 -7.69 -2.83 -20.77
N LEU A 198 -8.87 -2.43 -21.27
CA LEU A 198 -9.09 -1.06 -21.72
C LEU A 198 -9.20 -0.07 -20.57
N TRP A 199 -9.69 -0.48 -19.40
CA TRP A 199 -9.78 0.38 -18.20
C TRP A 199 -8.40 0.73 -17.62
N TYR A 200 -7.50 -0.25 -17.52
CA TYR A 200 -6.14 -0.03 -17.00
C TYR A 200 -5.27 0.83 -17.92
N SER A 201 -5.54 0.83 -19.22
CA SER A 201 -4.76 1.61 -20.18
C SER A 201 -5.14 3.09 -20.26
N VAL A 202 -6.29 3.50 -19.72
CA VAL A 202 -6.82 4.88 -19.84
C VAL A 202 -6.73 5.67 -18.52
N GLY A 203 -6.39 5.03 -17.41
CA GLY A 203 -6.21 5.66 -16.09
C GLY A 203 -5.33 6.93 -16.07
N PRO A 204 -4.20 6.98 -16.80
CA PRO A 204 -3.35 8.18 -16.84
C PRO A 204 -3.97 9.36 -17.61
N LEU A 205 -4.86 9.08 -18.57
CA LEU A 205 -5.53 10.10 -19.37
C LEU A 205 -6.68 10.74 -18.57
N TRP A 206 -7.37 9.93 -17.75
CA TRP A 206 -8.46 10.40 -16.90
C TRP A 206 -7.96 11.28 -15.74
N SER A 207 -6.81 10.96 -15.14
CA SER A 207 -6.21 11.81 -14.10
C SER A 207 -5.77 13.17 -14.63
N ALA A 208 -5.31 13.24 -15.89
CA ALA A 208 -4.97 14.50 -16.57
C ALA A 208 -6.21 15.36 -16.89
N ILE A 209 -7.34 14.74 -17.23
CA ILE A 209 -8.61 15.43 -17.45
C ILE A 209 -9.19 15.95 -16.12
N LEU A 210 -9.08 15.16 -15.04
CA LEU A 210 -9.54 15.58 -13.71
C LEU A 210 -8.63 16.66 -13.09
N SER A 211 -7.32 16.65 -13.37
CA SER A 211 -6.40 17.67 -12.88
C SER A 211 -6.63 19.04 -13.52
N ASN A 212 -7.07 19.08 -14.78
CA ASN A 212 -7.44 20.34 -15.45
C ASN A 212 -8.77 20.92 -14.94
N ALA A 213 -9.59 20.14 -14.22
CA ALA A 213 -10.86 20.60 -13.65
C ALA A 213 -10.72 21.24 -12.26
N ASN A 214 -9.55 21.14 -11.62
CA ASN A 214 -9.30 21.68 -10.27
C ASN A 214 -8.41 22.95 -10.26
N THR A 215 -8.47 23.76 -11.32
CA THR A 215 -8.06 25.17 -11.24
C THR A 215 -9.18 25.97 -10.59
N SER A 216 -8.95 26.36 -9.33
CA SER A 216 -9.88 27.07 -8.44
C SER A 216 -10.28 28.49 -8.89
N GLU A 217 -10.00 28.88 -10.14
CA GLU A 217 -10.52 30.11 -10.76
C GLU A 217 -11.72 29.84 -11.69
N SER A 218 -12.04 28.58 -12.00
CA SER A 218 -13.06 28.22 -13.01
C SER A 218 -14.45 27.90 -12.44
N ILE A 219 -14.56 27.58 -11.15
CA ILE A 219 -15.84 27.17 -10.54
C ILE A 219 -16.74 28.39 -10.31
N ASP A 220 -16.19 29.50 -9.83
CA ASP A 220 -16.96 30.72 -9.58
C ASP A 220 -17.49 31.33 -10.89
N THR A 221 -16.71 31.25 -11.98
CA THR A 221 -17.16 31.67 -13.30
C THR A 221 -18.24 30.73 -13.85
N LEU A 222 -18.09 29.41 -13.71
CA LEU A 222 -19.07 28.44 -14.21
C LEU A 222 -20.41 28.50 -13.46
N VAL A 223 -20.39 28.73 -12.15
CA VAL A 223 -21.60 28.95 -11.33
C VAL A 223 -22.28 30.27 -11.70
N CYS A 224 -21.52 31.34 -11.94
CA CYS A 224 -22.09 32.62 -12.37
C CYS A 224 -22.73 32.54 -13.76
N TYR A 225 -22.09 31.86 -14.71
CA TYR A 225 -22.68 31.64 -16.05
C TYR A 225 -23.89 30.71 -15.99
N GLY A 226 -23.88 29.69 -15.13
CA GLY A 226 -25.02 28.80 -14.91
C GLY A 226 -26.24 29.54 -14.36
N LEU A 227 -26.05 30.43 -13.38
CA LEU A 227 -27.12 31.28 -12.82
C LEU A 227 -27.67 32.28 -13.83
N LEU A 228 -26.81 32.87 -14.67
CA LEU A 228 -27.21 33.82 -15.71
C LEU A 228 -27.99 33.15 -16.85
N LEU A 229 -27.74 31.87 -17.16
CA LEU A 229 -28.43 31.13 -18.21
C LEU A 229 -29.81 30.60 -17.75
N MET A 230 -29.98 30.40 -16.43
CA MET A 230 -31.26 29.96 -15.84
C MET A 230 -32.34 31.06 -15.85
N LEU A 231 -31.96 32.34 -15.81
CA LEU A 231 -32.88 33.48 -15.88
C LEU A 231 -33.66 33.57 -17.21
N PRO A 232 -33.03 33.53 -18.40
CA PRO A 232 -33.75 33.54 -19.66
C PRO A 232 -34.57 32.26 -19.89
N LEU A 233 -34.14 31.11 -19.37
CA LEU A 233 -34.93 29.86 -19.45
C LEU A 233 -36.22 29.91 -18.63
N LEU A 234 -36.19 30.55 -17.44
CA LEU A 234 -37.37 30.81 -16.63
C LEU A 234 -38.33 31.82 -17.27
N ILE A 235 -37.79 32.84 -17.93
CA ILE A 235 -38.60 33.83 -18.65
C ILE A 235 -39.21 33.19 -19.91
N PHE A 236 -38.48 32.34 -20.61
CA PHE A 236 -38.98 31.62 -21.79
C PHE A 236 -40.04 30.57 -21.42
N SER A 237 -39.87 29.84 -20.32
CA SER A 237 -40.86 28.85 -19.86
C SER A 237 -42.17 29.50 -19.39
N THR A 238 -42.10 30.67 -18.78
CA THR A 238 -43.29 31.43 -18.37
C THR A 238 -43.99 32.12 -19.55
N TRP A 239 -43.27 32.42 -20.64
CA TRP A 239 -43.85 32.93 -21.88
C TRP A 239 -44.52 31.83 -22.72
N LEU A 240 -43.97 30.60 -22.72
CA LEU A 240 -44.57 29.45 -23.41
C LEU A 240 -45.82 28.89 -22.69
N SER A 241 -46.01 29.24 -21.42
CA SER A 241 -47.14 28.79 -20.60
C SER A 241 -48.36 29.72 -20.66
N LYS A 242 -48.37 30.70 -21.57
CA LYS A 242 -49.47 31.68 -21.76
C LYS A 242 -50.17 31.51 -23.10
#